data_AF-A0A356NYH5-F1
#
_entry.id   AF-A0A356NYH5-F1
#
_cell.length_a   1.000
_cell.length_b   1.000
_cell.length_c   1.000
_cell.angle_alpha   90.00
_cell.angle_beta   90.00
_cell.angle_gamma   90.00
#
_symmetry.space_group_name_H-M   'P 1'
#
loop_
_entity.id
_entity.type
_entity.pdbx_description
1 polymer ?
#
loop_
_entity_poly.entity_id
_entity_poly.type
_entity_poly.pdbx_seq_one_letter_code
_entity_poly.pdbx_strand_id
1 'polypeptide(L)' 'MSAPEFLTIDNSSRIAYRRLEGQSPGVVFLIGHGSDMDGTKALTCEDWARRNGRAFLRFDYSG' A
#
# COMPACT_ATOMS: atom_id res chain seq x y z
N MET A 1 -8.17 8.74 8.21
CA MET A 1 -6.98 7.99 7.74
C MET A 1 -5.76 8.88 7.96
N SER A 2 -4.62 8.35 8.42
CA SER A 2 -3.37 9.13 8.55
C SER A 2 -2.91 9.63 7.17
N ALA A 3 -1.91 10.51 7.06
CA ALA A 3 -1.32 10.83 5.75
C ALA A 3 -0.53 9.62 5.19
N PRO A 4 -0.45 9.43 3.85
CA PRO A 4 0.43 8.42 3.28
C PRO A 4 1.90 8.79 3.49
N GLU A 5 2.74 7.77 3.51
CA GLU A 5 4.20 7.95 3.45
C GLU A 5 4.62 8.09 1.98
N PHE A 6 5.80 8.68 1.74
CA PHE A 6 6.33 8.87 0.39
C PHE A 6 7.73 8.28 0.26
N LEU A 7 7.92 7.44 -0.76
CA LEU A 7 9.24 6.96 -1.15
C LEU A 7 9.72 7.77 -2.35
N THR A 8 10.90 8.39 -2.22
CA THR A 8 11.57 9.07 -3.33
C THR A 8 12.38 8.03 -4.11
N ILE A 9 12.04 7.84 -5.39
CA ILE A 9 12.73 6.88 -6.28
C ILE A 9 13.91 7.54 -6.98
N ASP A 10 13.71 8.79 -7.42
CA ASP A 10 14.72 9.68 -7.96
C ASP A 10 14.37 11.13 -7.61
N ASN A 11 15.18 12.10 -8.04
CA ASN A 11 15.00 13.52 -7.72
C ASN A 11 13.65 14.12 -8.20
N SER A 12 12.90 13.42 -9.05
CA SER A 12 11.65 13.89 -9.66
C SER A 12 10.43 13.07 -9.30
N SER A 13 10.57 11.81 -8.91
CA SER A 13 9.46 10.87 -8.72
C SER A 13 9.34 10.41 -7.26
N ARG A 14 8.13 10.60 -6.72
CA ARG A 14 7.72 10.10 -5.40
C ARG A 14 6.54 9.16 -5.54
N ILE A 15 6.57 8.06 -4.81
CA ILE A 15 5.48 7.08 -4.71
C ILE A 15 4.82 7.23 -3.35
N ALA A 16 3.52 7.50 -3.33
CA ALA A 16 2.71 7.47 -2.11
C ALA A 16 2.43 6.02 -1.74
N TYR A 17 2.68 5.64 -0.48
CA TYR A 17 2.43 4.28 0.00
C TYR A 17 1.84 4.24 1.40
N ARG A 18 1.29 3.07 1.72
CA ARG A 18 0.82 2.68 3.05
C ARG A 18 1.40 1.34 3.41
N ARG A 19 2.10 1.30 4.54
CA ARG A 19 2.65 0.07 5.10
C ARG A 19 1.95 -0.25 6.42
N LEU A 20 1.55 -1.51 6.55
CA LEU A 20 1.17 -2.12 7.80
C LEU A 20 2.33 -3.02 8.24
N GLU A 21 2.85 -2.79 9.44
CA GLU A 21 3.84 -3.69 10.05
C GLU A 21 3.21 -5.01 10.46
N GLY A 22 3.97 -6.10 10.35
CA GLY A 22 3.51 -7.45 10.71
C GLY A 22 4.55 -8.51 10.37
N GLN A 23 4.15 -9.77 10.50
CA GLN A 23 5.04 -10.92 10.32
C GLN A 23 5.26 -11.28 8.85
N SER A 24 6.43 -11.82 8.54
CA SER A 24 6.76 -12.40 7.23
C SER A 24 6.04 -13.74 6.98
N PRO A 25 5.66 -14.08 5.73
CA PRO A 25 5.79 -13.26 4.53
C PRO A 25 4.80 -12.09 4.50
N GLY A 26 5.23 -10.97 3.93
CA GLY A 26 4.39 -9.80 3.69
C GLY A 26 3.60 -9.91 2.39
N VAL A 27 2.51 -9.15 2.30
CA VAL A 27 1.65 -9.08 1.10
C VAL A 27 1.76 -7.69 0.47
N VAL A 28 1.91 -7.64 -0.84
CA VAL A 28 1.90 -6.37 -1.61
C VAL A 28 0.66 -6.37 -2.49
N PHE A 29 -0.17 -5.32 -2.38
CA PHE A 29 -1.32 -5.13 -3.24
C PHE A 29 -0.98 -4.19 -4.39
N LEU A 30 -1.13 -4.70 -5.62
CA LEU A 30 -0.93 -3.94 -6.85
C LEU A 30 -2.29 -3.47 -7.36
N ILE A 31 -2.46 -2.15 -7.44
CA ILE A 31 -3.73 -1.56 -7.86
C ILE A 31 -3.98 -1.83 -9.35
N GLY A 32 -5.26 -1.77 -9.75
CA GLY A 32 -5.67 -1.88 -11.15
C GLY A 32 -5.48 -0.56 -11.91
N HIS A 33 -5.59 -0.62 -13.24
CA HIS A 33 -5.54 0.58 -14.09
C HIS A 33 -6.60 1.61 -13.69
N GLY A 34 -6.19 2.88 -13.53
CA GLY A 34 -7.07 3.99 -13.17
C GLY A 34 -7.64 3.92 -11.74
N SER A 35 -7.13 3.03 -10.90
CA SER A 35 -7.46 2.95 -9.47
C SER A 35 -6.37 3.63 -8.64
N ASP A 36 -6.69 3.93 -7.38
CA ASP A 36 -5.74 4.36 -6.35
C ASP A 36 -5.58 3.30 -5.25
N MET A 37 -4.65 3.53 -4.34
CA MET A 37 -4.37 2.65 -3.21
C MET A 37 -5.49 2.61 -2.17
N ASP A 38 -6.41 3.56 -2.11
CA ASP A 38 -7.52 3.61 -1.14
C ASP A 38 -8.80 2.91 -1.64
N GLY A 39 -8.74 2.27 -2.82
CA GLY A 39 -9.84 1.47 -3.34
C GLY A 39 -10.25 0.30 -2.43
N THR A 40 -11.54 -0.05 -2.45
CA THR A 40 -12.15 -1.06 -1.54
C THR A 40 -11.42 -2.40 -1.51
N LYS A 41 -10.89 -2.87 -2.64
CA LYS A 41 -10.12 -4.12 -2.72
C LYS A 41 -8.83 -4.04 -1.90
N ALA A 42 -8.10 -2.93 -2.03
CA ALA A 42 -6.84 -2.72 -1.30
C ALA A 42 -7.09 -2.66 0.21
N LEU A 43 -8.11 -1.91 0.64
CA LEU A 43 -8.50 -1.80 2.05
C LEU A 43 -8.99 -3.14 2.62
N THR A 44 -9.72 -3.93 1.82
CA THR A 44 -10.16 -5.27 2.24
C THR A 44 -8.98 -6.22 2.46
N CYS A 45 -7.98 -6.16 1.60
CA CYS A 45 -6.74 -6.94 1.77
C CYS A 45 -5.92 -6.46 2.97
N GLU A 46 -5.84 -5.14 3.21
CA GLU A 46 -5.18 -4.57 4.38
C GLU A 46 -5.86 -5.05 5.68
N ASP A 47 -7.18 -5.02 5.76
CA ASP A 47 -7.95 -5.51 6.91
C ASP A 47 -7.74 -7.00 7.15
N TRP A 48 -7.67 -7.80 6.08
CA TRP A 48 -7.30 -9.22 6.19
C TRP A 48 -5.88 -9.37 6.76
N ALA A 49 -4.89 -8.64 6.24
CA ALA A 49 -3.52 -8.73 6.72
C ALA A 49 -3.41 -8.34 8.19
N ARG A 50 -4.11 -7.27 8.60
CA ARG A 50 -4.19 -6.82 9.99
C ARG A 50 -4.75 -7.88 10.92
N ARG A 51 -5.86 -8.54 10.54
CA ARG A 51 -6.46 -9.64 11.33
C ARG A 51 -5.55 -10.86 11.43
N ASN A 52 -4.67 -11.08 10.46
CA ASN A 52 -3.76 -12.22 10.41
C ASN A 52 -2.34 -11.89 10.89
N GLY A 53 -2.09 -10.67 11.38
CA GLY A 53 -0.77 -10.24 11.83
C GLY A 53 0.30 -10.26 10.73
N ARG A 54 -0.07 -10.07 9.46
CA ARG A 54 0.83 -10.08 8.31
C ARG A 54 1.25 -8.67 7.93
N ALA A 55 2.52 -8.49 7.57
CA ALA A 55 2.97 -7.24 6.95
C ALA A 55 2.23 -7.01 5.64
N PHE A 56 1.87 -5.77 5.34
CA PHE A 56 1.13 -5.42 4.12
C PHE A 56 1.58 -4.08 3.56
N LEU A 57 1.61 -3.97 2.23
CA LEU A 57 1.98 -2.77 1.50
C LEU A 57 0.99 -2.51 0.35
N ARG A 58 0.55 -1.26 0.20
CA ARG A 58 -0.18 -0.75 -0.96
C ARG A 58 0.36 0.64 -1.33
N PHE A 59 0.32 1.00 -2.60
CA PHE A 59 0.88 2.25 -3.11
C PHE A 59 0.19 2.70 -4.39
N ASP A 60 0.27 3.99 -4.70
CA ASP A 60 -0.19 4.57 -5.97
C ASP A 60 0.90 4.41 -7.04
N TYR A 61 0.50 4.10 -8.27
CA TYR A 61 1.43 4.16 -9.39
C TYR A 61 1.81 5.61 -9.72
N SER A 62 2.99 5.79 -10.30
CA SER A 62 3.38 7.07 -10.90
C SER A 62 2.42 7.42 -12.04
N GLY A 63 1.81 8.61 -11.96
CA GLY A 63 1.06 9.24 -13.04
C GLY A 63 1.90 10.26 -13.79
#